data_AF-A0A5C4YBY0-F1
#
_entry.id   AF-A0A5C4YBY0-F1
#
_cell.length_a   1.000
_cell.length_b   1.000
_cell.length_c   1.000
_cell.angle_alpha   90.00
_cell.angle_beta   90.00
_cell.angle_gamma   90.00
#
_symmetry.space_group_name_H-M   'P 1'
#
loop_
_entity.id
_entity.type
_entity.pdbx_description
1 polymer ?
#
loop_
_entity_poly.entity_id
_entity_poly.type
_entity_poly.pdbx_seq_one_letter_code
_entity_poly.pdbx_strand_id
1 'polypeptide(L)'
;MKKDTAYVTRRPGDWLALHNVCMHLGCPVRHQEGSGLYFCPCHGGVYDAEGVNVAGPPRIPLQRLGVRVQGQEVQLQSAAMPLPTLTWPGGES
;
A
#
# COMPACT_ATOMS: atom_id res chain seq x y z
N MET A 1 14.47 -1.55 -15.35
CA MET A 1 13.01 -1.39 -15.12
C MET A 1 12.69 -1.66 -13.67
N LYS A 2 12.09 -0.70 -12.96
CA LYS A 2 11.47 -0.97 -11.65
C LYS A 2 10.16 -1.74 -11.92
N LYS A 3 9.90 -2.78 -11.14
CA LYS A 3 8.64 -3.54 -11.17
C LYS A 3 7.75 -3.01 -10.06
N ASP A 4 6.55 -2.56 -10.40
CA ASP A 4 5.53 -2.25 -9.40
C ASP A 4 4.88 -3.57 -8.95
N THR A 5 4.63 -3.70 -7.66
CA THR A 5 3.99 -4.90 -7.08
C THR A 5 2.80 -4.45 -6.24
N ALA A 6 1.69 -5.14 -6.38
CA ALA A 6 0.45 -4.80 -5.68
C ALA A 6 -0.26 -6.05 -5.17
N TYR A 7 -0.99 -5.88 -4.08
CA TYR A 7 -1.96 -6.85 -3.59
C TYR A 7 -3.32 -6.52 -4.16
N VAL A 8 -4.00 -7.51 -4.76
CA VAL A 8 -5.31 -7.33 -5.39
C VAL A 8 -6.34 -8.18 -4.65
N THR A 9 -7.37 -7.52 -4.13
CA THR A 9 -8.47 -8.14 -3.40
C THR A 9 -9.76 -7.94 -4.17
N ARG A 10 -10.43 -9.05 -4.51
CA ARG A 10 -11.74 -9.03 -5.17
C ARG A 10 -12.84 -8.79 -4.13
N ARG A 11 -13.72 -7.83 -4.39
CA ARG A 11 -14.90 -7.50 -3.57
C ARG A 11 -16.19 -7.71 -4.37
N PRO A 12 -17.36 -7.79 -3.72
CA PRO A 12 -18.63 -7.76 -4.42
C PRO A 12 -18.77 -6.47 -5.23
N GLY A 13 -18.70 -6.57 -6.56
CA GLY A 13 -18.86 -5.44 -7.47
C GLY A 13 -17.65 -4.49 -7.58
N ASP A 14 -16.54 -4.75 -6.88
CA ASP A 14 -15.39 -3.85 -6.84
C ASP A 14 -14.06 -4.62 -6.69
N TRP A 15 -12.95 -3.92 -6.93
CA TRP A 15 -11.60 -4.45 -6.78
C TRP A 15 -10.74 -3.45 -6.01
N LEU A 16 -10.09 -3.92 -4.95
CA LEU A 16 -9.06 -3.15 -4.27
C LEU A 16 -7.69 -3.59 -4.77
N ALA A 17 -6.87 -2.63 -5.18
CA ALA A 17 -5.45 -2.84 -5.42
C ALA A 17 -4.62 -1.95 -4.49
N LEU A 18 -3.78 -2.56 -3.66
CA LEU A 18 -2.87 -1.87 -2.75
C LEU A 18 -1.43 -2.02 -3.24
N HIS A 19 -0.73 -0.91 -3.41
CA HIS A 19 0.69 -0.93 -3.71
C HIS A 19 1.47 -1.56 -2.55
N ASN A 20 2.43 -2.44 -2.83
CA ASN A 20 3.16 -3.17 -1.79
C ASN A 20 4.27 -2.33 -1.13
N VAL A 21 4.24 -1.02 -1.25
CA VAL A 21 5.29 -0.13 -0.75
C VAL A 21 4.84 0.50 0.55
N CYS A 22 5.64 0.33 1.60
CA CYS A 22 5.40 0.96 2.89
C CYS A 22 5.56 2.48 2.78
N MET A 23 4.56 3.21 3.25
CA MET A 23 4.54 4.68 3.21
C MET A 23 5.42 5.35 4.29
N HIS A 24 6.29 4.58 4.95
CA HIS A 24 7.36 5.14 5.77
C HIS A 24 8.57 5.52 4.90
N LEU A 25 9.33 4.53 4.43
CA LEU A 25 10.57 4.72 3.65
C LEU A 25 10.64 3.81 2.42
N GLY A 26 9.51 3.26 1.97
CA GLY A 26 9.43 2.54 0.71
C GLY A 26 9.80 1.05 0.76
N CYS A 27 10.03 0.45 1.94
CA CYS A 27 10.22 -0.99 2.08
C CYS A 27 9.00 -1.78 1.56
N PRO A 28 9.17 -2.99 0.99
CA PRO A 28 8.05 -3.82 0.61
C PRO A 28 7.27 -4.32 1.84
N VAL A 29 5.95 -4.14 1.85
CA VAL A 29 5.05 -4.74 2.85
C VAL A 29 4.65 -6.15 2.43
N ARG A 30 4.35 -6.99 3.42
CA ARG A 30 3.97 -8.41 3.23
C ARG A 30 2.57 -8.65 3.77
N HIS A 31 1.72 -9.31 2.98
CA HIS A 31 0.43 -9.79 3.46
C HIS A 31 0.61 -10.99 4.40
N GLN A 32 -0.10 -11.00 5.53
CA GLN A 32 -0.13 -12.10 6.50
C GLN A 32 -1.51 -12.77 6.48
N GLU A 33 -1.60 -13.90 5.78
CA GLU A 33 -2.85 -14.62 5.48
C GLU A 33 -3.72 -14.91 6.70
N GLY A 34 -3.12 -15.30 7.83
CA GLY A 34 -3.89 -15.63 9.05
C GLY A 34 -4.59 -14.43 9.69
N SER A 35 -4.09 -13.21 9.49
CA SER A 35 -4.63 -11.99 10.12
C SER A 35 -5.31 -11.03 9.13
N GLY A 36 -5.05 -11.18 7.83
CA GLY A 36 -5.46 -10.21 6.80
C GLY A 36 -4.71 -8.87 6.86
N LEU A 37 -3.67 -8.76 7.68
CA LEU A 37 -2.87 -7.54 7.83
C LEU A 37 -1.71 -7.51 6.83
N TYR A 38 -1.23 -6.30 6.54
CA TYR A 38 0.03 -6.09 5.83
C TYR A 38 1.10 -5.58 6.79
N PHE A 39 2.26 -6.25 6.79
CA PHE A 39 3.37 -5.95 7.70
C PHE A 39 4.60 -5.46 6.95
N CYS A 40 5.21 -4.38 7.43
CA CYS A 40 6.50 -3.88 7.00
C CYS A 40 7.60 -4.36 7.97
N PRO A 41 8.53 -5.24 7.55
CA PRO A 41 9.54 -5.82 8.43
C PRO A 41 10.64 -4.86 8.86
N CYS A 42 10.75 -3.68 8.24
CA CYS A 42 11.83 -2.75 8.51
C CYS A 42 11.73 -2.14 9.92
N HIS A 43 10.53 -1.68 10.31
CA HIS A 43 10.31 -0.97 11.58
C HIS A 43 8.93 -1.25 12.19
N GLY A 44 8.29 -2.37 11.81
CA GLY A 44 7.01 -2.78 12.39
C GLY A 44 5.80 -1.96 11.92
N GLY A 45 5.84 -1.41 10.70
CA GLY A 45 4.66 -0.78 10.11
C GLY A 45 3.56 -1.82 9.86
N VAL A 46 2.33 -1.53 10.25
CA VAL A 46 1.18 -2.44 10.09
C VAL A 46 0.04 -1.71 9.40
N TYR A 47 -0.56 -2.37 8.43
CA TYR A 47 -1.76 -1.91 7.74
C TYR A 47 -2.86 -2.97 7.82
N ASP A 48 -4.10 -2.54 7.89
CA ASP A 48 -5.26 -3.44 7.81
C ASP A 48 -5.55 -3.90 6.37
N ALA A 49 -6.59 -4.72 6.20
CA ALA A 49 -7.02 -5.24 4.91
C ALA A 49 -7.45 -4.16 3.89
N GLU A 50 -7.77 -2.95 4.36
CA GLU A 50 -8.10 -1.79 3.52
C GLU A 50 -6.87 -0.95 3.15
N GLY A 51 -5.70 -1.32 3.69
CA GLY A 51 -4.44 -0.61 3.55
C GLY A 51 -4.29 0.55 4.54
N VAL A 52 -5.18 0.70 5.52
CA VAL A 52 -5.10 1.76 6.53
C VAL A 52 -4.00 1.43 7.51
N ASN A 53 -3.13 2.40 7.80
CA ASN A 53 -2.07 2.22 8.79
C ASN A 53 -2.70 2.11 10.20
N VAL A 54 -2.38 1.02 10.90
CA VAL A 54 -2.93 0.74 12.24
C VAL A 54 -1.85 0.66 13.32
N ALA A 55 -0.58 0.45 12.94
CA ALA A 55 0.54 0.50 13.87
C ALA A 55 1.89 0.80 13.18
N GLY A 56 2.89 1.07 14.00
CA GLY A 56 4.26 1.36 13.59
C GLY A 56 4.46 2.80 13.11
N PRO A 57 5.60 3.08 12.46
CA PRO A 57 5.95 4.43 12.00
C PRO A 57 5.05 5.04 10.92
N PRO A 58 4.45 4.30 9.95
CA PRO A 58 3.66 4.89 8.87
C PRO A 58 2.49 5.73 9.38
N ARG A 59 2.31 6.90 8.76
CA ARG A 59 1.33 7.93 9.17
C ARG A 59 0.15 8.07 8.20
N ILE A 60 0.26 7.40 7.07
CA ILE A 60 -0.70 7.44 5.96
C ILE A 60 -0.93 6.00 5.46
N PRO A 61 -2.11 5.73 4.87
CA PRO A 61 -2.46 4.41 4.34
C PRO A 61 -1.58 4.02 3.15
N LEU A 62 -1.50 2.74 2.85
CA LEU A 62 -0.95 2.24 1.59
C LEU A 62 -1.65 2.91 0.39
N GLN A 63 -0.87 3.14 -0.65
CA GLN A 63 -1.40 3.73 -1.87
C GLN A 63 -2.37 2.75 -2.55
N ARG A 64 -3.60 3.21 -2.77
CA ARG A 64 -4.58 2.53 -3.61
C ARG A 64 -4.27 2.80 -5.08
N LEU A 65 -4.11 1.74 -5.85
CA LEU A 65 -3.91 1.84 -7.30
C LEU A 65 -5.27 1.91 -7.99
N GLY A 66 -5.36 2.69 -9.07
CA GLY A 66 -6.55 2.72 -9.89
C GLY A 66 -6.79 1.36 -10.54
N VAL A 67 -8.01 0.83 -10.44
CA VAL A 67 -8.39 -0.44 -11.06
C VAL A 67 -9.39 -0.19 -12.18
N ARG A 68 -9.14 -0.80 -13.34
CA ARG A 68 -10.08 -0.84 -14.47
C ARG A 68 -10.32 -2.28 -14.87
N VAL A 69 -11.59 -2.68 -15.00
CA VAL A 69 -11.98 -4.01 -15.47
C VAL A 69 -12.43 -3.89 -16.92
N GLN A 70 -11.82 -4.68 -17.81
CA GLN A 70 -12.22 -4.80 -19.22
C GLN A 70 -12.45 -6.27 -19.57
N GLY A 71 -13.72 -6.69 -19.60
CA GLY A 71 -14.07 -8.08 -19.83
C GLY A 71 -13.51 -9.01 -18.74
N GLN A 72 -12.54 -9.85 -19.11
CA GLN A 72 -11.86 -10.79 -18.21
C GLN A 72 -10.51 -10.25 -17.68
N GLU A 73 -10.11 -9.04 -18.08
CA GLU A 73 -8.85 -8.43 -17.68
C GLU A 73 -9.04 -7.42 -16.54
N VAL A 74 -8.17 -7.48 -15.53
CA VAL A 74 -8.05 -6.48 -14.48
C VAL A 74 -6.77 -5.68 -14.70
N GLN A 75 -6.92 -4.41 -15.04
CA GLN A 75 -5.82 -3.49 -15.31
C GLN A 75 -5.57 -2.60 -14.09
N LEU A 76 -4.31 -2.50 -13.67
CA LEU A 76 -3.88 -1.63 -12.58
C LEU A 76 -3.13 -0.43 -13.13
N GLN A 77 -3.48 0.76 -12.65
CA GLN A 77 -2.70 1.96 -12.93
C GLN A 77 -1.42 1.91 -12.10
N SER A 78 -0.27 1.88 -12.78
CA SER A 78 1.02 2.02 -12.11
C SER A 78 1.10 3.37 -11.42
N ALA A 79 1.78 3.40 -10.28
CA ALA A 79 2.01 4.60 -9.53
C ALA A 79 3.51 4.86 -9.45
N ALA A 80 3.92 6.07 -9.81
CA ALA A 80 5.20 6.56 -9.32
C ALA A 80 5.10 6.59 -7.79
N MET A 81 6.08 6.00 -7.11
CA MET A 81 6.18 6.05 -5.65
C MET A 81 6.00 7.51 -5.23
N PRO A 82 4.91 7.87 -4.52
CA PRO A 82 4.74 9.24 -4.08
C PRO A 82 5.93 9.50 -3.17
N LEU A 83 6.78 10.45 -3.57
CA LEU A 83 7.76 10.97 -2.64
C LEU A 83 6.96 11.35 -1.39
N PRO A 84 7.29 10.85 -0.19
CA PRO A 84 6.69 11.41 1.01
C PRO A 84 6.94 12.90 0.88
N THR A 85 5.86 13.68 0.75
CA THR A 85 6.01 15.12 0.58
C THR A 85 6.79 15.56 1.80
N LEU A 86 8.02 16.04 1.58
CA LEU A 86 8.96 16.52 2.60
C LEU A 86 8.42 17.78 3.33
N THR A 87 7.13 18.05 3.25
CA THR A 87 6.41 19.03 4.06
C THR A 87 5.79 18.32 5.25
N TRP A 88 6.66 17.77 6.09
CA TRP A 88 6.33 17.49 7.47
C TRP A 88 6.45 18.83 8.23
N PRO A 89 5.37 19.42 8.77
CA PRO A 89 5.42 20.72 9.42
C PRO A 89 6.09 20.70 10.82
N GLY A 90 6.68 19.58 11.24
CA GLY A 90 7.24 19.42 12.58
C GLY A 90 8.68 18.90 12.59
N GLY A 91 9.51 19.34 11.64
CA GLY A 91 10.94 19.09 11.77
C GLY A 91 11.44 19.73 13.06
N GLU A 92 12.35 19.04 13.74
CA GLU A 92 13.05 19.39 14.99
C GLU A 92 12.53 18.70 16.26
N SER A 93 13.11 17.52 16.53
CA SER A 93 13.83 17.21 17.78
C SER A 93 14.59 15.89 17.61
#